data_AF-A0A1C7M7K8-F1
#
_entry.id   AF-A0A1C7M7K8-F1
#
_cell.length_a   1.000
_cell.length_b   1.000
_cell.length_c   1.000
_cell.angle_alpha   90.00
_cell.angle_beta   90.00
_cell.angle_gamma   90.00
#
_symmetry.space_group_name_H-M   'P 1'
#
loop_
_entity.id
_entity.type
_entity.pdbx_description
1 polymer ?
#
loop_
_entity_poly.entity_id
_entity_poly.type
_entity_poly.pdbx_seq_one_letter_code
_entity_poly.pdbx_strand_id
1 'polypeptide(L)'
;MRDKLRTLSAITSIPRLYGLSVMGTRFAVYTLDRDTGHVEPECIAPGASDVNDTAPQAWWKFDVTTEAGCKRFEEVVGDVKVMSAALS
;
A
#
# COMPACT_ATOMS: atom_id res chain seq x y z
N MET A 1 -3.50 4.50 -7.42
CA MET A 1 -3.57 3.88 -6.07
C MET A 1 -3.49 4.90 -4.95
N ARG A 2 -2.43 5.74 -4.90
CA ARG A 2 -2.22 6.75 -3.84
C ARG A 2 -3.40 7.68 -3.60
N ASP A 3 -4.01 8.19 -4.66
CA ASP A 3 -5.14 9.11 -4.50
C ASP A 3 -6.34 8.43 -3.85
N LYS A 4 -6.56 7.14 -4.12
CA LYS A 4 -7.59 6.36 -3.42
C LYS A 4 -7.27 6.25 -1.93
N LEU A 5 -6.02 6.01 -1.54
CA LEU A 5 -5.62 6.00 -0.12
C LEU A 5 -5.86 7.35 0.55
N ARG A 6 -5.51 8.46 -0.13
CA ARG A 6 -5.76 9.81 0.39
C ARG A 6 -7.24 10.10 0.56
N THR A 7 -8.07 9.77 -0.44
CA THR A 7 -9.53 9.92 -0.33
C THR A 7 -10.09 9.08 0.81
N LEU A 8 -9.63 7.84 0.99
CA LEU A 8 -10.04 6.99 2.10
C LEU A 8 -9.60 7.56 3.46
N SER A 9 -8.39 8.12 3.55
CA SER A 9 -7.88 8.72 4.79
C SER A 9 -8.73 9.89 5.29
N ALA A 10 -9.40 10.60 4.39
CA ALA A 10 -10.28 11.71 4.73
C ALA A 10 -11.60 11.25 5.37
N ILE A 11 -12.01 9.99 5.19
CA ILE A 11 -13.29 9.46 5.65
C ILE A 11 -13.16 8.36 6.72
N THR A 12 -11.94 8.07 7.18
CA THR A 12 -11.66 7.04 8.18
C THR A 12 -10.80 7.59 9.32
N SER A 13 -11.03 7.07 10.52
CA SER A 13 -10.24 7.38 11.71
C SER A 13 -9.05 6.43 11.90
N ILE A 14 -8.84 5.47 10.99
CA ILE A 14 -7.72 4.52 11.07
C ILE A 14 -6.39 5.27 10.90
N PRO A 15 -5.40 5.08 11.80
CA PRO A 15 -4.14 5.83 11.79
C PRO A 15 -3.23 5.46 10.61
N ARG A 16 -3.29 4.21 10.12
CA ARG A 16 -2.52 3.74 8.96
C ARG A 16 -3.40 3.01 7.97
N LEU A 17 -3.36 3.43 6.71
CA LEU A 17 -4.07 2.73 5.63
C LEU A 17 -3.10 1.92 4.78
N TYR A 18 -3.53 0.70 4.45
CA TYR A 18 -2.82 -0.18 3.54
C TYR A 18 -3.52 -0.22 2.19
N GLY A 19 -2.76 -0.08 1.12
CA GLY A 19 -3.21 -0.30 -0.25
C GLY A 19 -2.41 -1.44 -0.85
N LEU A 20 -3.08 -2.43 -1.43
CA LEU A 20 -2.43 -3.49 -2.19
C LEU A 20 -2.72 -3.29 -3.67
N SER A 21 -1.67 -3.21 -4.46
CA SER A 21 -1.76 -3.41 -5.90
C SER A 21 -1.29 -4.84 -6.16
N VAL A 22 -1.97 -5.58 -7.03
CA VAL A 22 -1.71 -7.01 -7.30
C VAL A 22 -1.56 -7.21 -8.82
N MET A 23 -0.53 -7.95 -9.24
CA MET A 23 -0.30 -8.37 -10.62
C MET A 23 0.09 -9.86 -10.63
N GLY A 24 -0.88 -10.71 -10.96
CA GLY A 24 -0.71 -12.16 -10.80
C GLY A 24 -0.50 -12.52 -9.33
N THR A 25 0.57 -13.27 -9.04
CA THR A 25 0.96 -13.64 -7.66
C THR A 25 1.77 -12.56 -6.95
N ARG A 26 2.28 -11.57 -7.69
CA ARG A 26 3.11 -10.50 -7.14
C ARG A 26 2.28 -9.32 -6.69
N PHE A 27 2.70 -8.68 -5.61
CA PHE A 27 2.02 -7.53 -5.05
C PHE A 27 2.97 -6.45 -4.56
N ALA A 28 2.47 -5.21 -4.60
CA ALA A 28 3.09 -4.03 -4.05
C ALA A 28 2.25 -3.52 -2.88
N VAL A 29 2.91 -3.21 -1.78
CA VAL A 29 2.28 -2.68 -0.57
C VAL A 29 2.48 -1.17 -0.53
N TYR A 30 1.37 -0.45 -0.40
CA TYR A 30 1.33 0.98 -0.16
C TYR A 30 0.87 1.22 1.27
N THR A 31 1.48 2.16 1.96
CA THR A 31 1.10 2.58 3.31
C THR A 31 0.89 4.06 3.32
N LEU A 32 -0.26 4.52 3.83
CA LEU A 32 -0.51 5.92 4.15
C LEU A 32 -0.48 6.07 5.66
N ASP A 33 0.37 6.95 6.16
CA ASP A 33 0.35 7.43 7.53
C ASP A 33 -0.56 8.64 7.62
N ARG A 34 -1.58 8.58 8.47
CA ARG A 34 -2.63 9.61 8.51
C ARG A 34 -2.14 10.92 9.12
N ASP A 35 -1.24 10.85 10.10
CA ASP A 35 -0.77 12.03 10.83
C ASP A 35 0.12 12.90 9.93
N THR A 36 0.94 12.26 9.11
CA THR A 36 1.83 12.95 8.16
C THR A 36 1.21 13.12 6.76
N GLY A 37 0.20 12.32 6.42
CA GLY A 37 -0.33 12.20 5.06
C GLY A 37 0.65 11.56 4.07
N HIS A 38 1.79 11.05 4.55
CA HIS A 38 2.83 10.47 3.73
C HIS A 38 2.39 9.10 3.21
N VAL A 39 2.73 8.80 1.94
CA VAL A 39 2.41 7.51 1.32
C VAL A 39 3.69 6.85 0.82
N GLU A 40 3.98 5.66 1.32
CA GLU A 40 5.08 4.82 0.87
C GLU A 40 4.59 3.73 -0.11
N PRO A 41 5.43 3.24 -1.04
CA PRO A 41 6.75 3.81 -1.44
C PRO A 41 6.61 5.26 -1.91
N GLU A 42 7.64 6.06 -2.20
CA GLU A 42 7.41 7.43 -2.68
C GLU A 42 6.86 7.50 -4.12
N CYS A 43 6.21 8.60 -4.51
CA CYS A 43 5.84 8.81 -5.90
C CYS A 43 7.11 9.09 -6.74
N ILE A 44 7.23 8.46 -7.90
CA ILE A 44 8.30 8.83 -8.84
C ILE A 44 7.93 10.16 -9.47
N ALA A 45 8.88 11.10 -9.45
CA ALA A 45 8.71 12.38 -10.11
C ALA A 45 8.54 12.15 -11.62
N PRO A 46 7.49 12.72 -12.24
CA PRO A 46 7.24 12.49 -13.66
C PRO A 46 8.36 13.09 -14.52
N GLY A 47 9.02 12.27 -15.34
CA GLY A 47 9.91 12.73 -16.41
C GLY A 47 9.12 13.21 -17.62
N ALA A 48 9.56 14.27 -18.29
CA ALA A 48 8.85 14.90 -19.42
C ALA A 48 8.66 13.97 -20.64
N SER A 49 9.46 12.91 -20.74
CA SER A 49 9.48 11.96 -21.85
C SER A 49 9.16 10.51 -21.44
N ASP A 50 8.90 10.26 -20.15
CA ASP A 50 8.79 8.90 -19.61
C ASP A 50 7.32 8.52 -19.36
N VAL A 51 7.02 7.24 -19.54
CA VAL A 51 5.73 6.66 -19.13
C VAL A 51 5.72 6.55 -17.61
N ASN A 52 5.23 7.59 -16.95
CA ASN A 52 5.24 7.72 -15.49
C ASN A 52 4.08 7.01 -14.78
N ASP A 53 3.15 6.39 -15.52
CA ASP A 53 2.00 5.67 -14.96
C ASP A 53 2.33 4.21 -14.59
N THR A 54 3.58 3.78 -14.84
CA THR A 54 4.01 2.41 -14.50
C THR A 54 4.74 2.41 -13.17
N ALA A 55 4.17 1.70 -12.19
CA ALA A 55 4.85 1.44 -10.93
C ALA A 55 6.15 0.63 -11.18
N PRO A 56 7.29 0.98 -10.54
CA PRO A 56 8.54 0.24 -10.67
C PRO A 56 8.36 -1.24 -10.43
N GLN A 57 9.06 -2.06 -11.22
CA GLN A 57 9.12 -3.50 -11.00
C GLN A 57 9.56 -3.85 -9.57
N ALA A 58 10.47 -3.06 -8.99
CA ALA A 58 10.95 -3.25 -7.62
C ALA A 58 9.86 -3.12 -6.54
N TRP A 59 8.74 -2.46 -6.82
CA TRP A 59 7.62 -2.36 -5.88
C TRP A 59 6.83 -3.68 -5.79
N TRP A 60 6.83 -4.46 -6.88
CA TRP A 60 6.21 -5.78 -7.00
C TRP A 60 7.10 -6.91 -6.47
N LYS A 61 7.87 -6.63 -5.41
CA LYS A 61 8.91 -7.52 -4.88
C LYS A 61 8.36 -8.70 -4.08
N PHE A 62 7.12 -8.63 -3.63
CA PHE A 62 6.51 -9.71 -2.86
C PHE A 62 5.71 -10.62 -3.78
N ASP A 63 5.87 -11.92 -3.58
CA ASP A 63 5.10 -12.95 -4.28
C ASP A 63 4.35 -13.79 -3.23
N VAL A 64 3.02 -13.75 -3.28
CA VAL A 64 2.17 -14.38 -2.26
C VAL A 64 2.35 -15.89 -2.17
N THR A 65 2.86 -16.55 -3.23
CA THR A 65 3.12 -18.00 -3.19
C THR A 65 4.41 -18.36 -2.48
N THR A 66 5.25 -17.36 -2.17
CA THR A 66 6.46 -17.56 -1.35
C THR A 66 6.11 -17.37 0.12
N GLU A 67 6.83 -18.04 1.01
CA GLU A 67 6.65 -17.88 2.46
C GLU A 67 6.79 -16.42 2.89
N ALA A 68 7.81 -15.72 2.39
CA ALA A 68 8.05 -14.31 2.70
C ALA A 68 6.90 -13.40 2.22
N GLY A 69 6.37 -13.63 1.02
CA GLY A 69 5.24 -12.85 0.52
C GLY A 69 3.94 -13.17 1.23
N CYS A 70 3.65 -14.45 1.51
CA CYS A 70 2.49 -14.86 2.30
C CYS A 70 2.52 -14.23 3.68
N LYS A 71 3.66 -14.34 4.38
CA LYS A 71 3.87 -13.71 5.69
C LYS A 71 3.64 -12.20 5.63
N ARG A 72 4.19 -11.53 4.60
CA ARG A 72 3.98 -10.07 4.45
C ARG A 72 2.52 -9.72 4.22
N PHE A 73 1.78 -10.53 3.47
CA PHE A 73 0.35 -10.34 3.24
C PHE A 73 -0.44 -10.52 4.55
N GLU A 74 -0.13 -11.56 5.32
CA GLU A 74 -0.75 -11.84 6.62
C GLU A 74 -0.49 -10.72 7.63
N GLU A 75 0.73 -10.16 7.68
CA GLU A 75 1.08 -9.00 8.50
C GLU A 75 0.17 -7.81 8.19
N VAL A 76 -0.02 -7.48 6.89
CA VAL A 76 -0.89 -6.38 6.46
C VAL A 76 -2.34 -6.64 6.91
N VAL A 77 -2.86 -7.85 6.72
CA VAL A 77 -4.21 -8.21 7.16
C VAL A 77 -4.35 -8.15 8.68
N GLY A 78 -3.34 -8.61 9.41
CA GLY A 78 -3.27 -8.55 10.87
C GLY A 78 -3.35 -7.12 11.38
N ASP A 79 -2.52 -6.24 10.85
CA ASP A 79 -2.52 -4.82 11.19
C ASP A 79 -3.89 -4.17 10.95
N VAL A 80 -4.51 -4.41 9.80
CA VAL A 80 -5.83 -3.89 9.48
C VAL A 80 -6.89 -4.39 10.46
N LYS A 81 -6.86 -5.67 10.83
CA LYS A 81 -7.79 -6.24 11.82
C LYS A 81 -7.61 -5.60 13.20
N VAL A 82 -6.38 -5.44 13.66
CA VAL A 82 -6.07 -4.82 14.96
C VAL A 82 -6.58 -3.37 14.99
N MET A 83 -6.27 -2.58 13.95
CA MET A 83 -6.73 -1.19 13.89
C MET A 83 -8.24 -1.08 13.78
N SER A 84 -8.89 -1.97 13.02
CA SER A 84 -10.35 -1.96 12.88
C SER A 84 -11.06 -2.35 14.19
N ALA A 85 -10.52 -3.33 14.93
CA ALA A 85 -11.06 -3.73 16.22
C ALA A 85 -10.92 -2.63 17.30
N ALA A 86 -9.95 -1.72 17.16
CA ALA A 86 -9.80 -0.58 18.07
C ALA A 86 -10.83 0.54 17.83
N LEU A 87 -11.64 0.45 16.77
CA LEU A 87 -12.69 1.43 16.44
C LEU A 87 -14.09 1.03 16.93
N SER A 88 -14.26 -0.19 17.42
CA SER A 88 -15.49 -0.74 17.98
C SER A 88 -15.50 -0.66 19.51
#